data_AF-A0A955XLZ0-F1
#
_entry.id   AF-A0A955XLZ0-F1
#
_cell.length_a   1.000
_cell.length_b   1.000
_cell.length_c   1.000
_cell.angle_alpha   90.00
_cell.angle_beta   90.00
_cell.angle_gamma   90.00
#
_symmetry.space_group_name_H-M   'P 1'
#
loop_
_entity.id
_entity.type
_entity.pdbx_description
1 polymer ?
#
loop_
_entity_poly.entity_id
_entity_poly.type
_entity_poly.pdbx_seq_one_letter_code
_entity_poly.pdbx_strand_id
1 'polypeptide(L)'
;GDALVFTGTTSAEDRFAGGCSGQETGSDAVLRFTAPAAGDWSFATAGTGFDTLLFALRDCDDGFSEFGCSDDVSGDDPTSRLLLTLEAGETVFLVVDHFEGFASDAFTLTAKPVTSAPPRIDDFEAFFNPEVGSFGVRLHGTNPDGEITHFRLGLIDAAGNPLRLSDAGPELEESFDAVELFVVIPGGDGAFTVEGSAVFEDPPTIGTATFAVGNSQGQWSEQVSAAAAPPTEVRARGDACDPSRARDLCGPDDACVDRDEDARFTCERATAPTVTSAAVYYNADRRIFAVRATGTDPEDDVGAVEVRFVDAEGAAFSLEADGQPTRLLFDRVVADAGAYEAVRTFNGSFESCLSEAQVFFNGCVGRGGDQQTCVDEANAMLDACNSERAATAVRASVAVVDRTGRVSEALEAAVEPTPNVMLGDACDDRGGLGICPDEAGCAREADPTMLVCAELTAACPDAWPVVDLNAAEADGAFVHEGDSTGAVNYGTGTCGGGGPNAVHSFVAPEAGTWHAELSDLPEGGDTVLFARSLCAFGAEAHELACNDDIDLQGGNVASAVDVRLEAGEPMYLFVDGYQGGFAGTYTLTVRRTGN
;
A
#
# COMPACT_ATOMS: atom_id res chain seq x y z
N GLY A 1 -23.26 21.44 -33.43
CA GLY A 1 -24.37 22.05 -32.69
C GLY A 1 -23.77 22.55 -31.41
N ASP A 2 -23.92 23.84 -31.11
CA ASP A 2 -23.14 24.49 -30.07
C ASP A 2 -23.53 24.00 -28.67
N ALA A 3 -22.54 23.90 -27.79
CA ALA A 3 -22.73 23.58 -26.38
C ALA A 3 -23.64 24.60 -25.70
N LEU A 4 -24.57 24.12 -24.89
CA LEU A 4 -25.38 24.96 -24.01
C LEU A 4 -24.67 25.05 -22.67
N VAL A 5 -24.24 26.25 -22.28
CA VAL A 5 -23.58 26.50 -21.00
C VAL A 5 -24.54 27.28 -20.11
N PHE A 6 -24.75 26.78 -18.90
CA PHE A 6 -25.48 27.43 -17.84
C PHE A 6 -24.54 27.71 -16.67
N THR A 7 -24.73 28.86 -16.01
CA THR A 7 -24.05 29.18 -14.75
C THR A 7 -25.11 29.50 -13.72
N GLY A 8 -24.94 28.96 -12.52
CA GLY A 8 -25.90 29.09 -11.43
C GLY A 8 -25.22 29.10 -10.07
N THR A 9 -26.02 29.11 -9.02
CA THR A 9 -25.57 28.93 -7.65
C THR A 9 -26.46 27.89 -6.99
N THR A 10 -25.87 26.93 -6.28
CA THR A 10 -26.61 26.00 -5.43
C THR A 10 -27.37 26.77 -4.35
N SER A 11 -28.57 26.31 -4.00
CA SER A 11 -29.39 26.98 -2.99
C SER A 11 -29.07 26.40 -1.61
N ALA A 12 -29.01 27.22 -0.55
CA ALA A 12 -28.71 26.75 0.81
C ALA A 12 -29.78 25.81 1.43
N GLU A 13 -30.67 25.25 0.62
CA GLU A 13 -31.67 24.25 0.97
C GLU A 13 -31.34 22.96 0.19
N ASP A 14 -31.29 21.84 0.89
CA ASP A 14 -31.29 20.51 0.29
C ASP A 14 -32.75 20.07 0.05
N ARG A 15 -33.11 19.74 -1.18
CA ARG A 15 -34.43 19.27 -1.57
C ARG A 15 -34.40 17.89 -2.21
N PHE A 16 -33.24 17.38 -2.62
CA PHE A 16 -33.09 16.13 -3.35
C PHE A 16 -31.80 15.42 -2.95
N ALA A 17 -31.91 14.13 -2.57
CA ALA A 17 -30.76 13.26 -2.36
C ALA A 17 -30.54 12.35 -3.58
N GLY A 18 -29.35 12.43 -4.16
CA GLY A 18 -28.95 11.62 -5.31
C GLY A 18 -28.56 10.18 -4.94
N GLY A 19 -28.79 9.23 -5.84
CA GLY A 19 -28.49 7.81 -5.60
C GLY A 19 -27.00 7.44 -5.60
N CYS A 20 -26.12 8.33 -6.07
CA CYS A 20 -24.68 8.11 -6.17
C CYS A 20 -23.89 8.54 -4.93
N SER A 21 -24.55 9.15 -3.93
CA SER A 21 -23.96 9.52 -2.64
C SER A 21 -24.53 8.64 -1.53
N GLY A 22 -23.66 8.03 -0.71
CA GLY A 22 -24.06 7.18 0.42
C GLY A 22 -24.52 7.94 1.68
N GLN A 23 -24.59 9.27 1.64
CA GLN A 23 -24.84 10.20 2.76
C GLN A 23 -25.94 11.22 2.40
N GLU A 24 -26.46 11.96 3.40
CA GLU A 24 -27.41 13.06 3.15
C GLU A 24 -26.67 14.22 2.48
N THR A 25 -27.15 14.62 1.30
CA THR A 25 -26.49 15.53 0.36
C THR A 25 -26.68 17.01 0.71
N GLY A 26 -25.99 17.85 -0.06
CA GLY A 26 -25.80 19.26 0.23
C GLY A 26 -26.85 20.19 -0.37
N SER A 27 -26.39 21.39 -0.70
CA SER A 27 -27.21 22.44 -1.31
C SER A 27 -27.44 22.18 -2.80
N ASP A 28 -28.71 22.12 -3.24
CA ASP A 28 -29.02 21.74 -4.62
C ASP A 28 -29.46 22.89 -5.54
N ALA A 29 -29.32 22.67 -6.85
CA ALA A 29 -29.91 23.48 -7.91
C ALA A 29 -30.54 22.59 -8.98
N VAL A 30 -31.82 22.83 -9.27
CA VAL A 30 -32.56 22.11 -10.29
C VAL A 30 -32.65 22.89 -11.60
N LEU A 31 -32.26 22.25 -12.70
CA LEU A 31 -32.33 22.78 -14.05
C LEU A 31 -33.27 21.94 -14.90
N ARG A 32 -34.14 22.60 -15.66
CA ARG A 32 -34.98 21.93 -16.66
C ARG A 32 -34.29 21.93 -18.01
N PHE A 33 -34.07 20.76 -18.58
CA PHE A 33 -33.55 20.58 -19.93
C PHE A 33 -34.62 19.98 -20.85
N THR A 34 -34.77 20.50 -22.05
CA THR A 34 -35.62 19.93 -23.10
C THR A 34 -34.76 19.64 -24.32
N ALA A 35 -34.65 18.37 -24.72
CA ALA A 35 -33.78 17.95 -25.80
C ALA A 35 -34.26 18.53 -27.15
N PRO A 36 -33.46 19.37 -27.84
CA PRO A 36 -33.86 19.94 -29.14
C PRO A 36 -33.87 18.91 -30.28
N ALA A 37 -33.19 17.78 -30.10
CA ALA A 37 -33.15 16.66 -31.02
C ALA A 37 -32.95 15.35 -30.24
N ALA A 38 -33.40 14.25 -30.84
CA ALA A 38 -33.18 12.92 -30.28
C ALA A 38 -31.71 12.53 -30.38
N GLY A 39 -31.20 11.81 -29.38
CA GLY A 39 -29.84 11.31 -29.32
C GLY A 39 -29.25 11.36 -27.91
N ASP A 40 -27.96 11.09 -27.81
CA ASP A 40 -27.22 11.13 -26.55
C ASP A 40 -26.78 12.55 -26.21
N TRP A 41 -26.99 12.94 -24.96
CA TRP A 41 -26.64 14.24 -24.42
C TRP A 41 -25.72 14.07 -23.21
N SER A 42 -24.57 14.74 -23.25
CA SER A 42 -23.63 14.82 -22.13
C SER A 42 -23.90 16.10 -21.34
N PHE A 43 -24.03 15.96 -20.02
CA PHE A 43 -24.16 17.02 -19.05
C PHE A 43 -22.94 16.96 -18.13
N ALA A 44 -22.16 18.02 -18.05
CA ALA A 44 -20.94 18.05 -17.24
C ALA A 44 -20.86 19.32 -16.40
N THR A 45 -20.38 19.20 -15.17
CA THR A 45 -20.17 20.33 -14.25
C THR A 45 -18.73 20.87 -14.27
N ALA A 46 -17.90 20.36 -15.18
CA ALA A 46 -16.51 20.79 -15.38
C ALA A 46 -16.35 22.33 -15.39
N GLY A 47 -15.35 22.81 -14.64
CA GLY A 47 -15.11 24.24 -14.40
C GLY A 47 -15.86 24.80 -13.18
N THR A 48 -16.51 23.94 -12.40
CA THR A 48 -17.01 24.24 -11.06
C THR A 48 -15.86 24.12 -10.05
N GLY A 49 -15.88 24.92 -8.97
CA GLY A 49 -14.77 25.04 -8.01
C GLY A 49 -14.95 24.19 -6.74
N PHE A 50 -15.87 23.23 -6.77
CA PHE A 50 -16.20 22.35 -5.66
C PHE A 50 -16.57 20.96 -6.20
N ASP A 51 -16.58 19.99 -5.30
CA ASP A 51 -16.96 18.61 -5.56
C ASP A 51 -18.47 18.49 -5.81
N THR A 52 -18.84 18.18 -7.05
CA THR A 52 -20.24 18.19 -7.47
C THR A 52 -20.83 16.79 -7.48
N LEU A 53 -22.11 16.68 -7.15
CA LEU A 53 -22.95 15.53 -7.44
C LEU A 53 -23.99 15.93 -8.51
N LEU A 54 -24.13 15.16 -9.59
CA LEU A 54 -25.08 15.41 -10.68
C LEU A 54 -26.02 14.23 -10.89
N PHE A 55 -27.32 14.46 -10.81
CA PHE A 55 -28.32 13.45 -11.11
C PHE A 55 -29.50 13.97 -11.93
N ALA A 56 -30.21 13.06 -12.59
CA ALA A 56 -31.31 13.36 -13.49
C ALA A 56 -32.61 12.71 -13.06
N LEU A 57 -33.67 13.52 -12.99
CA LEU A 57 -35.03 13.12 -12.64
C LEU A 57 -35.94 13.19 -13.87
N ARG A 58 -36.88 12.24 -13.99
CA ARG A 58 -37.95 12.29 -15.01
C ARG A 58 -39.04 13.29 -14.63
N ASP A 59 -39.31 13.45 -13.34
CA ASP A 59 -40.28 14.38 -12.79
C ASP A 59 -39.65 15.20 -11.66
N CYS A 60 -39.77 16.52 -11.75
CA CYS A 60 -39.18 17.45 -10.80
C CYS A 60 -39.76 17.31 -9.39
N ASP A 61 -41.01 16.87 -9.27
CA ASP A 61 -41.71 16.75 -7.98
C ASP A 61 -41.57 15.34 -7.37
N ASP A 62 -40.85 14.43 -8.04
CA ASP A 62 -40.63 13.05 -7.62
C ASP A 62 -39.13 12.73 -7.57
N GLY A 63 -38.53 12.86 -6.39
CA GLY A 63 -37.13 12.49 -6.15
C GLY A 63 -36.84 11.02 -6.38
N PHE A 64 -37.85 10.14 -6.41
CA PHE A 64 -37.67 8.72 -6.76
C PHE A 64 -37.68 8.46 -8.28
N SER A 65 -37.88 9.50 -9.08
CA SER A 65 -37.85 9.41 -10.54
C SER A 65 -36.46 9.52 -11.15
N GLU A 66 -35.43 9.44 -10.31
CA GLU A 66 -34.04 9.38 -10.73
C GLU A 66 -33.80 8.23 -11.71
N PHE A 67 -33.07 8.52 -12.78
CA PHE A 67 -32.73 7.52 -13.80
C PHE A 67 -31.28 7.62 -14.27
N GLY A 68 -30.46 8.36 -13.53
CA GLY A 68 -29.01 8.46 -13.71
C GLY A 68 -28.41 9.45 -12.72
N CYS A 69 -27.25 9.12 -12.17
CA CYS A 69 -26.46 9.97 -11.29
C CYS A 69 -24.96 9.78 -11.59
N SER A 70 -24.15 10.75 -11.18
CA SER A 70 -22.69 10.76 -11.27
C SER A 70 -22.16 11.70 -10.19
N ASP A 71 -21.10 11.28 -9.51
CA ASP A 71 -20.41 12.07 -8.50
C ASP A 71 -19.16 12.68 -9.13
N ASP A 72 -18.16 11.83 -9.40
CA ASP A 72 -16.91 12.27 -10.03
C ASP A 72 -16.79 11.86 -11.51
N VAL A 73 -15.96 12.61 -12.23
CA VAL A 73 -15.47 12.25 -13.57
C VAL A 73 -14.26 11.33 -13.45
N SER A 74 -13.43 11.51 -12.43
CA SER A 74 -12.33 10.63 -12.02
C SER A 74 -11.84 11.02 -10.62
N GLY A 75 -10.94 10.24 -10.01
CA GLY A 75 -10.38 10.58 -8.68
C GLY A 75 -9.65 11.93 -8.63
N ASP A 76 -9.18 12.45 -9.77
CA ASP A 76 -8.51 13.75 -9.89
C ASP A 76 -9.44 14.89 -10.38
N ASP A 77 -10.64 14.56 -10.84
CA ASP A 77 -11.64 15.52 -11.31
C ASP A 77 -12.95 15.30 -10.52
N PRO A 78 -13.12 16.03 -9.39
CA PRO A 78 -14.29 15.91 -8.51
C PRO A 78 -15.54 16.59 -9.10
N THR A 79 -15.58 16.82 -10.42
CA THR A 79 -16.77 17.31 -11.10
C THR A 79 -17.52 16.15 -11.73
N SER A 80 -18.83 16.24 -11.86
CA SER A 80 -19.67 15.16 -12.37
C SER A 80 -19.91 15.25 -13.86
N ARG A 81 -20.23 14.08 -14.45
CA ARG A 81 -20.74 14.00 -15.82
C ARG A 81 -21.77 12.91 -16.00
N LEU A 82 -22.91 13.28 -16.58
CA LEU A 82 -24.01 12.38 -16.88
C LEU A 82 -24.29 12.28 -18.39
N LEU A 83 -24.44 11.05 -18.90
CA LEU A 83 -24.83 10.78 -20.29
C LEU A 83 -26.27 10.26 -20.34
N LEU A 84 -27.15 10.96 -21.05
CA LEU A 84 -28.56 10.59 -21.17
C LEU A 84 -28.96 10.45 -22.64
N THR A 85 -29.60 9.34 -22.99
CA THR A 85 -30.30 9.19 -24.28
C THR A 85 -31.70 9.81 -24.16
N LEU A 86 -31.96 10.85 -24.95
CA LEU A 86 -33.21 11.62 -24.89
C LEU A 86 -33.90 11.64 -26.26
N GLU A 87 -35.23 11.59 -26.26
CA GLU A 87 -36.05 11.80 -27.45
C GLU A 87 -36.20 13.29 -27.78
N ALA A 88 -36.47 13.62 -29.04
CA ALA A 88 -36.68 15.00 -29.45
C ALA A 88 -37.88 15.61 -28.73
N GLY A 89 -37.66 16.69 -27.96
CA GLY A 89 -38.66 17.35 -27.14
C GLY A 89 -38.89 16.71 -25.77
N GLU A 90 -38.18 15.64 -25.42
CA GLU A 90 -38.19 15.07 -24.08
C GLU A 90 -37.62 16.08 -23.08
N THR A 91 -38.27 16.18 -21.92
CA THR A 91 -37.87 17.11 -20.85
C THR A 91 -37.44 16.31 -19.63
N VAL A 92 -36.29 16.68 -19.08
CA VAL A 92 -35.69 16.09 -17.89
C VAL A 92 -35.26 17.19 -16.93
N PHE A 93 -35.05 16.83 -15.67
CA PHE A 93 -34.59 17.74 -14.63
C PHE A 93 -33.23 17.29 -14.14
N LEU A 94 -32.23 18.16 -14.23
CA LEU A 94 -30.86 17.92 -13.79
C LEU A 94 -30.69 18.62 -12.45
N VAL A 95 -30.22 17.89 -11.46
CA VAL A 95 -29.92 18.43 -10.14
C VAL A 95 -28.41 18.46 -9.99
N VAL A 96 -27.86 19.66 -9.79
CA VAL A 96 -26.46 19.86 -9.42
C VAL A 96 -26.45 20.10 -7.91
N ASP A 97 -25.72 19.27 -7.20
CA ASP A 97 -25.62 19.26 -5.75
C ASP A 97 -24.13 19.26 -5.35
N HIS A 98 -23.86 19.44 -4.06
CA HIS A 98 -22.57 19.18 -3.45
C HIS A 98 -22.51 17.70 -3.04
N PHE A 99 -21.38 17.04 -3.31
CA PHE A 99 -21.11 15.73 -2.71
C PHE A 99 -21.04 15.84 -1.18
N GLU A 100 -20.36 16.87 -0.66
CA GLU A 100 -20.27 17.18 0.76
C GLU A 100 -20.52 18.67 1.08
N GLY A 101 -21.31 18.92 2.14
CA GLY A 101 -21.51 20.25 2.75
C GLY A 101 -22.74 21.04 2.26
N PHE A 102 -23.05 22.14 2.95
CA PHE A 102 -24.27 22.95 2.71
C PHE A 102 -23.96 24.37 2.20
N ALA A 103 -22.96 24.49 1.34
CA ALA A 103 -22.53 25.78 0.82
C ALA A 103 -23.38 26.21 -0.39
N SER A 104 -23.63 27.52 -0.51
CA SER A 104 -24.25 28.10 -1.70
C SER A 104 -23.13 28.60 -2.61
N ASP A 105 -22.66 27.72 -3.49
CA ASP A 105 -21.52 27.96 -4.37
C ASP A 105 -21.94 28.07 -5.84
N ALA A 106 -21.11 28.77 -6.61
CA ALA A 106 -21.35 28.97 -8.04
C ALA A 106 -20.90 27.73 -8.83
N PHE A 107 -21.76 27.24 -9.72
CA PHE A 107 -21.48 26.11 -10.60
C PHE A 107 -21.65 26.47 -12.07
N THR A 108 -20.98 25.70 -12.92
CA THR A 108 -21.19 25.71 -14.38
C THR A 108 -21.75 24.35 -14.78
N LEU A 109 -22.83 24.31 -15.56
CA LEU A 109 -23.33 23.09 -16.18
C LEU A 109 -23.30 23.24 -17.70
N THR A 110 -22.65 22.30 -18.38
CA THR A 110 -22.57 22.28 -19.84
C THR A 110 -23.32 21.09 -20.40
N ALA A 111 -24.30 21.34 -21.28
CA ALA A 111 -25.03 20.32 -22.03
C ALA A 111 -24.59 20.31 -23.51
N LYS A 112 -24.17 19.15 -24.03
CA LYS A 112 -23.77 18.99 -25.43
C LYS A 112 -24.35 17.72 -26.04
N PRO A 113 -24.78 17.76 -27.31
CA PRO A 113 -25.10 16.53 -28.02
C PRO A 113 -23.80 15.74 -28.24
N VAL A 114 -23.85 14.45 -27.94
CA VAL A 114 -22.73 13.54 -28.21
C VAL A 114 -22.81 13.11 -29.67
N THR A 115 -21.84 13.56 -30.46
CA THR A 115 -21.76 13.25 -31.90
C THR A 115 -20.70 12.20 -32.22
N SER A 116 -19.88 11.86 -31.22
CA SER A 116 -18.84 10.85 -31.27
C SER A 116 -19.43 9.45 -31.21
N ALA A 117 -18.78 8.50 -31.88
CA ALA A 117 -19.11 7.10 -31.69
C ALA A 117 -18.61 6.63 -30.31
N PRO A 118 -19.33 5.72 -29.63
CA PRO A 118 -18.82 5.09 -28.43
C PRO A 118 -17.52 4.33 -28.72
N PRO A 119 -16.69 4.08 -27.69
CA PRO A 119 -15.51 3.27 -27.88
C PRO A 119 -15.90 1.86 -28.32
N ARG A 120 -15.08 1.25 -29.17
CA ARG A 120 -15.27 -0.12 -29.64
C ARG A 120 -14.10 -0.98 -29.19
N ILE A 121 -14.41 -2.17 -28.69
CA ILE A 121 -13.42 -3.22 -28.46
C ILE A 121 -13.40 -4.10 -29.71
N ASP A 122 -12.22 -4.25 -30.29
CA ASP A 122 -11.98 -4.94 -31.55
C ASP A 122 -11.55 -6.39 -31.31
N ASP A 123 -10.78 -6.59 -30.24
CA ASP A 123 -10.25 -7.88 -29.80
C ASP A 123 -10.11 -7.88 -28.27
N PHE A 124 -10.38 -9.02 -27.63
CA PHE A 124 -10.29 -9.20 -26.18
C PHE A 124 -9.80 -10.60 -25.83
N GLU A 125 -8.67 -10.63 -25.12
CA GLU A 125 -8.05 -11.83 -24.57
C GLU A 125 -8.05 -11.74 -23.04
N ALA A 126 -8.42 -12.84 -22.40
CA ALA A 126 -8.37 -13.00 -20.96
C ALA A 126 -7.51 -14.22 -20.61
N PHE A 127 -6.67 -14.08 -19.59
CA PHE A 127 -5.72 -15.09 -19.15
C PHE A 127 -5.88 -15.34 -17.67
N PHE A 128 -5.73 -16.60 -17.24
CA PHE A 128 -5.74 -16.94 -15.82
C PHE A 128 -4.75 -18.07 -15.52
N ASN A 129 -3.80 -17.79 -14.64
CA ASN A 129 -2.84 -18.76 -14.13
C ASN A 129 -3.23 -19.17 -12.70
N PRO A 130 -3.83 -20.37 -12.52
CA PRO A 130 -4.25 -20.84 -11.21
C PRO A 130 -3.08 -21.22 -10.29
N GLU A 131 -1.85 -21.39 -10.80
CA GLU A 131 -0.69 -21.76 -9.98
C GLU A 131 -0.22 -20.60 -9.09
N VAL A 132 -0.36 -19.38 -9.58
CA VAL A 132 0.06 -18.15 -8.88
C VAL A 132 -1.11 -17.18 -8.67
N GLY A 133 -2.33 -17.60 -8.99
CA GLY A 133 -3.52 -16.79 -8.83
C GLY A 133 -3.57 -15.52 -9.68
N SER A 134 -2.85 -15.47 -10.80
CA SER A 134 -2.79 -14.27 -11.62
C SER A 134 -3.84 -14.27 -12.73
N PHE A 135 -4.51 -13.15 -12.90
CA PHE A 135 -5.46 -12.88 -13.97
C PHE A 135 -4.93 -11.73 -14.82
N GLY A 136 -5.00 -11.86 -16.14
CA GLY A 136 -4.54 -10.83 -17.06
C GLY A 136 -5.54 -10.58 -18.17
N VAL A 137 -5.52 -9.36 -18.70
CA VAL A 137 -6.28 -8.99 -19.89
C VAL A 137 -5.37 -8.34 -20.93
N ARG A 138 -5.72 -8.55 -22.19
CA ARG A 138 -5.26 -7.73 -23.30
C ARG A 138 -6.45 -7.43 -24.18
N LEU A 139 -6.65 -6.17 -24.50
CA LEU A 139 -7.68 -5.78 -25.46
C LEU A 139 -7.16 -4.69 -26.38
N HIS A 140 -7.64 -4.72 -27.62
CA HIS A 140 -7.39 -3.69 -28.60
C HIS A 140 -8.72 -3.06 -28.99
N GLY A 141 -8.75 -1.74 -29.13
CA GLY A 141 -9.96 -1.02 -29.45
C GLY A 141 -9.72 0.27 -30.20
N THR A 142 -10.82 0.94 -30.51
CA THR A 142 -10.84 2.25 -31.18
C THR A 142 -11.82 3.18 -30.49
N ASN A 143 -11.38 4.39 -30.17
CA ASN A 143 -12.18 5.49 -29.63
C ASN A 143 -11.90 6.75 -30.48
N PRO A 144 -12.78 7.07 -31.44
CA PRO A 144 -12.49 8.11 -32.44
C PRO A 144 -12.30 9.52 -31.88
N ASP A 145 -12.85 9.81 -30.69
CA ASP A 145 -13.08 11.17 -30.23
C ASP A 145 -12.49 11.48 -28.85
N GLY A 146 -11.68 10.59 -28.27
CA GLY A 146 -11.02 10.89 -26.99
C GLY A 146 -10.28 9.75 -26.33
N GLU A 147 -10.03 9.94 -25.04
CA GLU A 147 -9.34 8.99 -24.17
C GLU A 147 -10.30 8.00 -23.50
N ILE A 148 -9.80 6.79 -23.25
CA ILE A 148 -10.47 5.78 -22.43
C ILE A 148 -10.09 6.04 -20.98
N THR A 149 -11.08 6.15 -20.12
CA THR A 149 -10.94 6.65 -18.74
C THR A 149 -11.43 5.67 -17.69
N HIS A 150 -12.33 4.76 -18.06
CA HIS A 150 -12.97 3.82 -17.14
C HIS A 150 -13.02 2.42 -17.73
N PHE A 151 -13.13 1.43 -16.85
CA PHE A 151 -13.43 0.06 -17.25
C PHE A 151 -14.51 -0.54 -16.38
N ARG A 152 -15.13 -1.59 -16.91
CA ARG A 152 -15.96 -2.50 -16.14
C ARG A 152 -15.47 -3.93 -16.35
N LEU A 153 -15.05 -4.57 -15.27
CA LEU A 153 -14.56 -5.95 -15.25
C LEU A 153 -15.54 -6.83 -14.49
N GLY A 154 -16.02 -7.89 -15.14
CA GLY A 154 -16.73 -8.98 -14.47
C GLY A 154 -15.93 -10.27 -14.56
N LEU A 155 -15.92 -11.04 -13.48
CA LEU A 155 -15.32 -12.37 -13.46
C LEU A 155 -16.38 -13.42 -13.16
N ILE A 156 -16.34 -14.52 -13.91
CA ILE A 156 -17.27 -15.64 -13.80
C ILE A 156 -16.46 -16.89 -13.53
N ASP A 157 -16.86 -17.64 -12.51
CA ASP A 157 -16.18 -18.87 -12.13
C ASP A 157 -16.34 -19.98 -13.18
N ALA A 158 -15.58 -21.08 -13.03
CA ALA A 158 -15.70 -22.24 -13.92
C ALA A 158 -17.07 -22.93 -13.88
N ALA A 159 -17.90 -22.67 -12.87
CA ALA A 159 -19.27 -23.16 -12.73
C ALA A 159 -20.33 -22.20 -13.32
N GLY A 160 -19.93 -21.01 -13.78
CA GLY A 160 -20.81 -19.99 -14.34
C GLY A 160 -21.39 -19.00 -13.33
N ASN A 161 -20.89 -18.96 -12.09
CA ASN A 161 -21.33 -18.00 -11.09
C ASN A 161 -20.48 -16.71 -11.17
N PRO A 162 -21.11 -15.52 -11.10
CA PRO A 162 -20.37 -14.26 -10.97
C PRO A 162 -19.56 -14.25 -9.67
N LEU A 163 -18.30 -13.87 -9.77
CA LEU A 163 -17.42 -13.59 -8.65
C LEU A 163 -17.63 -12.13 -8.23
N ARG A 164 -17.81 -11.90 -6.94
CA ARG A 164 -18.03 -10.55 -6.42
C ARG A 164 -16.68 -9.86 -6.24
N LEU A 165 -16.44 -8.82 -7.02
CA LEU A 165 -15.18 -8.06 -7.01
C LEU A 165 -15.26 -6.78 -6.17
N SER A 166 -16.46 -6.28 -5.91
CA SER A 166 -16.68 -5.10 -5.08
C SER A 166 -17.94 -5.25 -4.22
N ASP A 167 -18.03 -4.45 -3.16
CA ASP A 167 -19.27 -4.37 -2.38
C ASP A 167 -20.41 -3.71 -3.16
N ALA A 168 -20.08 -2.85 -4.13
CA ALA A 168 -21.03 -2.14 -5.00
C ALA A 168 -21.74 -3.07 -6.01
N GLY A 169 -21.12 -4.20 -6.40
CA GLY A 169 -21.74 -5.08 -7.38
C GLY A 169 -20.92 -6.31 -7.78
N PRO A 170 -21.46 -7.14 -8.70
CA PRO A 170 -20.76 -8.31 -9.24
C PRO A 170 -19.66 -7.93 -10.25
N GLU A 171 -19.63 -6.70 -10.73
CA GLU A 171 -18.59 -6.17 -11.63
C GLU A 171 -17.84 -5.05 -10.91
N LEU A 172 -16.54 -4.97 -11.15
CA LEU A 172 -15.70 -3.85 -10.73
C LEU A 172 -15.78 -2.76 -11.81
N GLU A 173 -16.33 -1.61 -11.45
CA GLU A 173 -16.34 -0.42 -12.30
C GLU A 173 -15.46 0.64 -11.66
N GLU A 174 -14.37 0.99 -12.34
CA GLU A 174 -13.36 1.91 -11.81
C GLU A 174 -12.77 2.77 -12.92
N SER A 175 -12.15 3.88 -12.52
CA SER A 175 -11.26 4.64 -13.39
C SER A 175 -9.93 3.89 -13.56
N PHE A 176 -9.31 4.00 -14.75
CA PHE A 176 -7.96 3.46 -14.97
C PHE A 176 -6.90 4.14 -14.09
N ASP A 177 -7.14 5.38 -13.66
CA ASP A 177 -6.21 6.13 -12.81
C ASP A 177 -6.43 5.82 -11.32
N ALA A 178 -7.62 5.34 -10.94
CA ALA A 178 -7.94 5.01 -9.55
C ALA A 178 -7.32 3.68 -9.10
N VAL A 179 -7.12 2.75 -10.03
CA VAL A 179 -6.55 1.43 -9.75
C VAL A 179 -5.49 1.07 -10.78
N GLU A 180 -4.24 0.92 -10.34
CA GLU A 180 -3.09 0.56 -11.19
C GLU A 180 -3.10 -0.91 -11.66
N LEU A 181 -4.27 -1.46 -11.94
CA LEU A 181 -4.46 -2.83 -12.43
C LEU A 181 -4.17 -2.95 -13.93
N PHE A 182 -4.52 -1.92 -14.69
CA PHE A 182 -4.50 -1.93 -16.14
C PHE A 182 -3.94 -0.61 -16.68
N VAL A 183 -3.13 -0.72 -17.72
CA VAL A 183 -2.53 0.42 -18.40
C VAL A 183 -3.20 0.61 -19.76
N VAL A 184 -3.64 1.85 -20.03
CA VAL A 184 -4.13 2.26 -21.34
C VAL A 184 -2.94 2.78 -22.16
N ILE A 185 -2.64 2.10 -23.27
CA ILE A 185 -1.58 2.49 -24.21
C ILE A 185 -2.26 3.15 -25.42
N PRO A 186 -2.16 4.49 -25.59
CA PRO A 186 -2.76 5.17 -26.72
C PRO A 186 -2.01 4.84 -28.02
N GLY A 187 -2.80 4.60 -29.08
CA GLY A 187 -2.33 4.40 -30.44
C GLY A 187 -2.67 5.57 -31.35
N GLY A 188 -2.21 5.50 -32.61
CA GLY A 188 -2.59 6.46 -33.64
C GLY A 188 -4.06 6.31 -34.06
N ASP A 189 -4.65 7.40 -34.57
CA ASP A 189 -6.01 7.43 -35.15
C ASP A 189 -7.12 6.93 -34.21
N GLY A 190 -7.00 7.19 -32.90
CA GLY A 190 -7.97 6.79 -31.89
C GLY A 190 -7.89 5.30 -31.50
N ALA A 191 -6.91 4.55 -32.01
CA ALA A 191 -6.66 3.20 -31.51
C ALA A 191 -6.14 3.24 -30.06
N PHE A 192 -6.45 2.22 -29.29
CA PHE A 192 -5.89 2.03 -27.95
C PHE A 192 -5.69 0.54 -27.65
N THR A 193 -4.78 0.26 -26.75
CA THR A 193 -4.59 -1.07 -26.15
C THR A 193 -4.77 -0.93 -24.65
N VAL A 194 -5.47 -1.87 -24.02
CA VAL A 194 -5.43 -2.02 -22.56
C VAL A 194 -4.73 -3.33 -22.24
N GLU A 195 -3.71 -3.27 -21.40
CA GLU A 195 -3.03 -4.45 -20.86
C GLU A 195 -2.89 -4.31 -19.36
N GLY A 196 -3.00 -5.42 -18.64
CA GLY A 196 -2.64 -5.47 -17.23
C GLY A 196 -3.02 -6.78 -16.59
N SER A 197 -2.70 -6.89 -15.30
CA SER A 197 -2.84 -8.12 -14.55
C SER A 197 -3.08 -7.84 -13.08
N ALA A 198 -3.87 -8.69 -12.45
CA ALA A 198 -4.11 -8.72 -11.02
C ALA A 198 -3.66 -10.08 -10.45
N VAL A 199 -3.20 -10.08 -9.20
CA VAL A 199 -2.89 -11.31 -8.45
C VAL A 199 -3.89 -11.43 -7.30
N PHE A 200 -4.52 -12.59 -7.17
CA PHE A 200 -5.44 -12.88 -6.07
C PHE A 200 -4.71 -13.65 -4.97
N GLU A 201 -4.83 -13.19 -3.72
CA GLU A 201 -4.31 -13.90 -2.54
C GLU A 201 -4.98 -15.27 -2.37
N ASP A 202 -6.31 -15.30 -2.48
CA ASP A 202 -7.12 -16.52 -2.52
C ASP A 202 -7.72 -16.70 -3.93
N PRO A 203 -7.02 -17.38 -4.84
CA PRO A 203 -7.41 -17.39 -6.24
C PRO A 203 -8.72 -18.15 -6.48
N PRO A 204 -9.79 -17.49 -6.95
CA PRO A 204 -10.98 -18.19 -7.40
C PRO A 204 -10.67 -18.92 -8.71
N THR A 205 -11.44 -19.97 -9.04
CA THR A 205 -11.35 -20.54 -10.39
C THR A 205 -12.03 -19.61 -11.39
N ILE A 206 -11.28 -18.91 -12.24
CA ILE A 206 -11.86 -18.02 -13.25
C ILE A 206 -12.09 -18.81 -14.55
N GLY A 207 -13.34 -18.85 -15.02
CA GLY A 207 -13.71 -19.49 -16.29
C GLY A 207 -13.88 -18.48 -17.43
N THR A 208 -14.45 -17.32 -17.14
CA THR A 208 -14.75 -16.28 -18.15
C THR A 208 -14.59 -14.90 -17.54
N ALA A 209 -14.05 -13.97 -18.31
CA ALA A 209 -14.02 -12.56 -17.98
C ALA A 209 -14.93 -11.79 -18.92
N THR A 210 -15.61 -10.76 -18.40
CA THR A 210 -16.34 -9.75 -19.17
C THR A 210 -15.63 -8.42 -19.03
N PHE A 211 -15.57 -7.63 -20.10
CA PHE A 211 -14.91 -6.35 -20.10
C PHE A 211 -15.70 -5.32 -20.91
N ALA A 212 -15.76 -4.08 -20.44
CA ALA A 212 -16.21 -2.92 -21.19
C ALA A 212 -15.31 -1.73 -20.87
N VAL A 213 -15.18 -0.79 -21.81
CA VAL A 213 -14.40 0.44 -21.61
C VAL A 213 -15.28 1.67 -21.75
N GLY A 214 -15.06 2.65 -20.88
CA GLY A 214 -15.73 3.93 -20.84
C GLY A 214 -14.78 5.05 -21.24
N ASN A 215 -15.23 5.99 -22.07
CA ASN A 215 -14.42 7.12 -22.50
C ASN A 215 -14.70 8.40 -21.69
N SER A 216 -13.86 9.41 -21.89
CA SER A 216 -13.99 10.76 -21.34
C SER A 216 -15.23 11.54 -21.81
N GLN A 217 -16.19 10.92 -22.50
CA GLN A 217 -17.50 11.50 -22.79
C GLN A 217 -18.63 10.76 -22.03
N GLY A 218 -18.28 9.76 -21.20
CA GLY A 218 -19.23 8.89 -20.52
C GLY A 218 -19.83 7.81 -21.43
N GLN A 219 -19.30 7.61 -22.64
CA GLN A 219 -19.77 6.56 -23.54
C GLN A 219 -19.07 5.24 -23.22
N TRP A 220 -19.85 4.16 -23.18
CA TRP A 220 -19.36 2.80 -22.94
C TRP A 220 -19.35 1.99 -24.23
N SER A 221 -18.38 1.09 -24.34
CA SER A 221 -18.35 0.08 -25.39
C SER A 221 -19.44 -0.98 -25.18
N GLU A 222 -19.73 -1.76 -26.21
CA GLU A 222 -20.37 -3.05 -25.97
C GLU A 222 -19.49 -3.89 -25.04
N GLN A 223 -20.14 -4.65 -24.14
CA GLN A 223 -19.44 -5.57 -23.27
C GLN A 223 -18.99 -6.79 -24.07
N VAL A 224 -17.72 -7.12 -23.96
CA VAL A 224 -17.11 -8.31 -24.56
C VAL A 224 -16.86 -9.36 -23.49
N SER A 225 -16.72 -10.62 -23.91
CA SER A 225 -16.41 -11.72 -22.99
C SER A 225 -15.43 -12.69 -23.64
N ALA A 226 -14.48 -13.18 -22.86
CA ALA A 226 -13.52 -14.19 -23.29
C ALA A 226 -13.36 -15.27 -22.21
N ALA A 227 -13.15 -16.51 -22.63
CA ALA A 227 -12.75 -17.56 -21.71
C ALA A 227 -11.35 -17.23 -21.18
N ALA A 228 -11.15 -17.34 -19.87
CA ALA A 228 -9.84 -17.11 -19.27
C ALA A 228 -8.94 -18.31 -19.58
N ALA A 229 -8.00 -18.14 -20.51
CA ALA A 229 -7.11 -19.20 -20.94
C ALA A 229 -5.90 -19.31 -19.99
N PRO A 230 -5.42 -20.53 -19.68
CA PRO A 230 -4.16 -20.68 -18.99
C PRO A 230 -3.00 -20.20 -19.89
N PRO A 231 -1.90 -19.69 -19.32
CA PRO A 231 -0.73 -19.35 -20.11
C PRO A 231 -0.17 -20.63 -20.76
N THR A 232 -0.11 -20.63 -22.09
CA THR A 232 0.41 -21.78 -22.86
C THR A 232 1.72 -21.45 -23.58
N GLU A 233 2.03 -20.16 -23.71
CA GLU A 233 3.26 -19.71 -24.34
C GLU A 233 4.42 -19.81 -23.35
N VAL A 234 5.42 -20.60 -23.72
CA VAL A 234 6.67 -20.73 -22.95
C VAL A 234 7.76 -19.97 -23.68
N ARG A 235 8.21 -18.86 -23.07
CA ARG A 235 9.27 -17.98 -23.55
C ARG A 235 10.63 -18.65 -23.38
N ALA A 236 11.52 -18.44 -24.35
CA ALA A 236 12.89 -18.90 -24.22
C ALA A 236 13.69 -17.92 -23.35
N ARG A 237 14.80 -18.40 -22.80
CA ARG A 237 15.72 -17.56 -22.02
C ARG A 237 16.18 -16.34 -22.83
N GLY A 238 16.08 -15.16 -22.23
CA GLY A 238 16.39 -13.86 -22.81
C GLY A 238 15.25 -13.22 -23.60
N ASP A 239 14.13 -13.93 -23.81
CA ASP A 239 12.92 -13.32 -24.36
C ASP A 239 12.24 -12.46 -23.29
N ALA A 240 11.56 -11.40 -23.73
CA ALA A 240 10.66 -10.63 -22.87
C ALA A 240 9.54 -11.54 -22.35
N CYS A 241 9.14 -11.32 -21.11
CA CYS A 241 8.15 -12.14 -20.43
C CYS A 241 7.20 -11.29 -19.59
N ASP A 242 6.08 -11.88 -19.20
CA ASP A 242 5.09 -11.30 -18.32
C ASP A 242 5.42 -11.57 -16.84
N PRO A 243 5.78 -10.56 -16.03
CA PRO A 243 6.13 -10.76 -14.63
C PRO A 243 4.98 -11.32 -13.79
N SER A 244 3.73 -11.07 -14.18
CA SER A 244 2.55 -11.63 -13.50
C SER A 244 2.33 -13.11 -13.79
N ARG A 245 3.04 -13.66 -14.79
CA ARG A 245 2.86 -15.03 -15.32
C ARG A 245 1.42 -15.31 -15.77
N ALA A 246 0.62 -14.27 -16.05
CA ALA A 246 -0.75 -14.43 -16.52
C ALA A 246 -0.77 -14.82 -18.00
N ARG A 247 0.01 -14.13 -18.84
CA ARG A 247 -0.02 -14.30 -20.32
C ARG A 247 0.95 -15.36 -20.82
N ASP A 248 2.17 -15.38 -20.30
CA ASP A 248 3.21 -16.32 -20.69
C ASP A 248 4.03 -16.81 -19.48
N LEU A 249 4.79 -17.89 -19.72
CA LEU A 249 5.66 -18.52 -18.74
C LEU A 249 7.08 -18.54 -19.26
N CYS A 250 8.05 -18.47 -18.36
CA CYS A 250 9.42 -18.86 -18.69
C CYS A 250 9.56 -20.38 -18.68
N GLY A 251 10.67 -20.87 -19.24
CA GLY A 251 11.04 -22.28 -19.17
C GLY A 251 11.06 -22.82 -17.73
N PRO A 252 11.00 -24.15 -17.53
CA PRO A 252 10.90 -24.76 -16.21
C PRO A 252 12.07 -24.45 -15.26
N ASP A 253 13.24 -24.10 -15.80
CA ASP A 253 14.45 -23.72 -15.05
C ASP A 253 14.69 -22.19 -15.07
N ASP A 254 13.72 -21.43 -15.56
CA ASP A 254 13.80 -19.98 -15.74
C ASP A 254 12.65 -19.27 -14.98
N ALA A 255 12.79 -17.98 -14.74
CA ALA A 255 11.75 -17.10 -14.20
C ALA A 255 11.80 -15.73 -14.88
N CYS A 256 10.68 -15.02 -14.80
CA CYS A 256 10.54 -13.69 -15.38
C CYS A 256 11.05 -12.65 -14.39
N VAL A 257 12.18 -12.02 -14.69
CA VAL A 257 12.88 -11.12 -13.75
C VAL A 257 13.29 -9.83 -14.42
N ASP A 258 13.30 -8.75 -13.64
CA ASP A 258 13.91 -7.46 -13.99
C ASP A 258 15.15 -7.28 -13.11
N ARG A 259 16.33 -7.58 -13.67
CA ARG A 259 17.61 -7.50 -12.95
C ARG A 259 18.14 -6.08 -12.83
N ASP A 260 17.81 -5.25 -13.81
CA ASP A 260 18.37 -3.91 -13.97
C ASP A 260 17.43 -2.84 -13.38
N GLU A 261 16.27 -3.25 -12.85
CA GLU A 261 15.22 -2.38 -12.31
C GLU A 261 14.78 -1.32 -13.34
N ASP A 262 14.80 -1.68 -14.64
CA ASP A 262 14.45 -0.79 -15.76
C ASP A 262 13.05 -1.07 -16.35
N ALA A 263 12.26 -1.87 -15.63
CA ALA A 263 10.95 -2.37 -16.02
C ALA A 263 10.97 -3.26 -17.27
N ARG A 264 12.12 -3.87 -17.62
CA ARG A 264 12.23 -4.85 -18.71
C ARG A 264 12.46 -6.25 -18.18
N PHE A 265 11.35 -6.98 -18.08
CA PHE A 265 11.38 -8.35 -17.63
C PHE A 265 11.79 -9.31 -18.75
N THR A 266 12.76 -10.17 -18.46
CA THR A 266 13.18 -11.24 -19.38
C THR A 266 13.26 -12.58 -18.67
N CYS A 267 13.10 -13.66 -19.44
CA CYS A 267 13.25 -15.00 -18.88
C CYS A 267 14.72 -15.30 -18.60
N GLU A 268 15.05 -15.47 -17.34
CA GLU A 268 16.41 -15.79 -16.89
C GLU A 268 16.45 -17.05 -16.05
N ARG A 269 17.64 -17.60 -15.83
CA ARG A 269 17.79 -18.79 -14.96
C ARG A 269 17.30 -18.45 -13.55
N ALA A 270 16.50 -19.36 -13.00
CA ALA A 270 16.06 -19.32 -11.62
C ALA A 270 16.36 -20.67 -10.97
N THR A 271 17.32 -20.70 -10.05
CA THR A 271 17.71 -21.92 -9.35
C THR A 271 17.21 -21.83 -7.91
N ALA A 272 16.44 -22.83 -7.46
CA ALA A 272 16.02 -22.85 -6.07
C ALA A 272 17.22 -22.81 -5.12
N PRO A 273 17.16 -22.01 -4.05
CA PRO A 273 18.24 -21.96 -3.06
C PRO A 273 18.34 -23.30 -2.31
N THR A 274 19.50 -23.56 -1.71
CA THR A 274 19.68 -24.68 -0.79
C THR A 274 19.85 -24.16 0.63
N VAL A 275 19.26 -24.86 1.61
CA VAL A 275 19.43 -24.55 3.04
C VAL A 275 20.41 -25.56 3.63
N THR A 276 21.53 -25.07 4.14
CA THR A 276 22.56 -25.90 4.79
C THR A 276 22.42 -25.92 6.31
N SER A 277 21.92 -24.83 6.90
CA SER A 277 21.58 -24.76 8.31
C SER A 277 20.39 -23.82 8.55
N ALA A 278 19.57 -24.15 9.54
CA ALA A 278 18.48 -23.33 10.02
C ALA A 278 18.45 -23.37 11.55
N ALA A 279 18.36 -22.20 12.18
CA ALA A 279 18.16 -22.04 13.61
C ALA A 279 16.89 -21.23 13.84
N VAL A 280 16.05 -21.68 14.77
CA VAL A 280 14.78 -21.03 15.10
C VAL A 280 14.75 -20.76 16.60
N TYR A 281 14.54 -19.50 16.95
CA TYR A 281 14.53 -19.02 18.32
C TYR A 281 13.16 -18.42 18.68
N TYR A 282 12.79 -18.54 19.95
CA TYR A 282 11.63 -17.87 20.51
C TYR A 282 12.01 -17.13 21.79
N ASN A 283 11.77 -15.82 21.81
CA ASN A 283 11.87 -14.98 22.99
C ASN A 283 10.48 -14.87 23.62
N ALA A 284 10.26 -15.56 24.73
CA ALA A 284 8.96 -15.59 25.41
C ALA A 284 8.61 -14.24 26.08
N ASP A 285 9.60 -13.50 26.56
CA ASP A 285 9.37 -12.21 27.23
C ASP A 285 8.93 -11.13 26.24
N ARG A 286 9.49 -11.18 25.01
CA ARG A 286 9.16 -10.24 23.94
C ARG A 286 8.13 -10.77 22.94
N ARG A 287 7.79 -12.06 23.01
CA ARG A 287 6.86 -12.78 22.11
C ARG A 287 7.30 -12.75 20.64
N ILE A 288 8.60 -12.87 20.41
CA ILE A 288 9.24 -12.73 19.09
C ILE A 288 9.91 -14.04 18.69
N PHE A 289 9.67 -14.45 17.45
CA PHE A 289 10.43 -15.50 16.79
C PHE A 289 11.59 -14.92 16.00
N ALA A 290 12.68 -15.69 15.88
CA ALA A 290 13.73 -15.42 14.92
C ALA A 290 14.09 -16.68 14.16
N VAL A 291 14.33 -16.54 12.85
CA VAL A 291 14.85 -17.58 11.98
C VAL A 291 16.15 -17.08 11.37
N ARG A 292 17.21 -17.88 11.53
CA ARG A 292 18.48 -17.70 10.84
C ARG A 292 18.71 -18.88 9.92
N ALA A 293 18.86 -18.63 8.63
CA ALA A 293 19.14 -19.64 7.62
C ALA A 293 20.47 -19.35 6.93
N THR A 294 21.25 -20.38 6.66
CA THR A 294 22.45 -20.28 5.82
C THR A 294 22.38 -21.29 4.70
N GLY A 295 22.97 -20.98 3.56
CA GLY A 295 22.81 -21.81 2.38
C GLY A 295 23.62 -21.37 1.19
N THR A 296 23.23 -21.89 0.02
CA THR A 296 23.75 -21.43 -1.26
C THR A 296 22.63 -21.10 -2.21
N ASP A 297 22.83 -20.06 -3.00
CA ASP A 297 21.91 -19.60 -4.03
C ASP A 297 22.73 -19.03 -5.19
N PRO A 298 22.82 -19.71 -6.35
CA PRO A 298 23.75 -19.32 -7.41
C PRO A 298 23.54 -17.92 -7.99
N GLU A 299 22.35 -17.36 -7.82
CA GLU A 299 21.91 -16.08 -8.36
C GLU A 299 22.00 -14.91 -7.34
N ASP A 300 22.35 -15.21 -6.08
CA ASP A 300 22.44 -14.28 -4.94
C ASP A 300 21.16 -13.45 -4.72
N ASP A 301 19.99 -14.05 -4.94
CA ASP A 301 18.69 -13.38 -4.97
C ASP A 301 17.66 -13.94 -3.96
N VAL A 302 18.14 -14.55 -2.86
CA VAL A 302 17.32 -14.94 -1.71
C VAL A 302 16.52 -13.75 -1.15
N GLY A 303 15.21 -13.93 -0.93
CA GLY A 303 14.31 -12.85 -0.49
C GLY A 303 13.41 -13.17 0.69
N ALA A 304 13.03 -14.43 0.90
CA ALA A 304 12.05 -14.79 1.93
C ALA A 304 12.32 -16.15 2.59
N VAL A 305 11.65 -16.39 3.71
CA VAL A 305 11.61 -17.65 4.42
C VAL A 305 10.18 -18.16 4.52
N GLU A 306 9.99 -19.45 4.28
CA GLU A 306 8.75 -20.17 4.58
C GLU A 306 8.92 -20.93 5.89
N VAL A 307 8.03 -20.67 6.85
CA VAL A 307 8.08 -21.25 8.19
C VAL A 307 6.76 -21.95 8.51
N ARG A 308 6.86 -23.18 9.01
CA ARG A 308 5.72 -23.91 9.58
C ARG A 308 6.11 -24.52 10.92
N PHE A 309 5.36 -24.23 11.96
CA PHE A 309 5.62 -24.73 13.31
C PHE A 309 4.96 -26.09 13.56
N VAL A 310 5.52 -26.83 14.50
CA VAL A 310 5.00 -28.10 14.99
C VAL A 310 5.06 -28.10 16.52
N ASP A 311 3.96 -28.49 17.15
CA ASP A 311 3.88 -28.61 18.61
C ASP A 311 4.44 -29.94 19.14
N ALA A 312 4.42 -30.09 20.47
CA ALA A 312 4.93 -31.29 21.16
C ALA A 312 4.14 -32.56 20.80
N GLU A 313 2.87 -32.42 20.44
CA GLU A 313 1.97 -33.49 20.02
C GLU A 313 2.15 -33.85 18.53
N GLY A 314 2.89 -33.04 17.77
CA GLY A 314 3.16 -33.23 16.35
C GLY A 314 2.11 -32.59 15.43
N ALA A 315 1.22 -31.75 15.95
CA ALA A 315 0.31 -30.97 15.13
C ALA A 315 1.03 -29.78 14.52
N ALA A 316 0.83 -29.56 13.22
CA ALA A 316 1.42 -28.44 12.49
C ALA A 316 0.51 -27.21 12.56
N PHE A 317 1.12 -26.03 12.66
CA PHE A 317 0.43 -24.74 12.65
C PHE A 317 1.34 -23.64 12.09
N SER A 318 0.78 -22.49 11.73
CA SER A 318 1.49 -21.34 11.17
C SER A 318 0.72 -20.05 11.47
N LEU A 319 1.21 -18.91 11.00
CA LEU A 319 0.67 -17.59 11.33
C LEU A 319 -0.65 -17.29 10.61
N GLU A 320 -0.78 -17.74 9.36
CA GLU A 320 -1.96 -17.51 8.51
C GLU A 320 -2.92 -18.69 8.65
N ALA A 321 -2.74 -19.77 7.88
CA ALA A 321 -3.64 -20.93 7.89
C ALA A 321 -3.02 -22.18 8.53
N ASP A 322 -3.76 -22.85 9.42
CA ASP A 322 -3.32 -24.08 10.11
C ASP A 322 -2.70 -25.12 9.14
N GLY A 323 -1.37 -25.25 9.21
CA GLY A 323 -0.61 -26.30 8.54
C GLY A 323 0.02 -25.93 7.19
N GLN A 324 -0.28 -24.77 6.61
CA GLN A 324 0.48 -24.21 5.48
C GLN A 324 1.68 -23.41 5.99
N PRO A 325 2.84 -23.42 5.31
CA PRO A 325 3.94 -22.54 5.67
C PRO A 325 3.55 -21.07 5.45
N THR A 326 3.93 -20.21 6.38
CA THR A 326 3.82 -18.76 6.20
C THR A 326 5.09 -18.24 5.55
N ARG A 327 4.96 -17.44 4.49
CA ARG A 327 6.08 -16.81 3.80
C ARG A 327 6.35 -15.41 4.38
N LEU A 328 7.59 -15.17 4.79
CA LEU A 328 8.01 -13.91 5.41
C LEU A 328 9.27 -13.40 4.71
N LEU A 329 9.27 -12.14 4.27
CA LEU A 329 10.47 -11.50 3.72
C LEU A 329 11.57 -11.43 4.78
N PHE A 330 12.82 -11.66 4.40
CA PHE A 330 13.94 -11.52 5.32
C PHE A 330 14.16 -10.07 5.75
N ASP A 331 14.55 -9.87 7.01
CA ASP A 331 14.97 -8.55 7.51
C ASP A 331 16.38 -8.22 7.02
N ARG A 332 17.23 -9.26 6.86
CA ARG A 332 18.61 -9.14 6.39
C ARG A 332 19.00 -10.36 5.58
N VAL A 333 19.63 -10.13 4.44
CA VAL A 333 20.29 -11.15 3.62
C VAL A 333 21.70 -10.68 3.32
N VAL A 334 22.69 -11.49 3.69
CA VAL A 334 24.08 -11.31 3.29
C VAL A 334 24.39 -12.43 2.31
N ALA A 335 24.52 -12.09 1.02
CA ALA A 335 24.87 -13.02 -0.04
C ALA A 335 26.23 -12.63 -0.64
N ASP A 336 27.12 -13.60 -0.81
CA ASP A 336 28.43 -13.44 -1.44
C ASP A 336 28.81 -14.71 -2.20
N ALA A 337 29.04 -14.56 -3.50
CA ALA A 337 29.52 -15.60 -4.40
C ALA A 337 28.69 -16.90 -4.33
N GLY A 338 27.37 -16.75 -4.25
CA GLY A 338 26.40 -17.84 -4.18
C GLY A 338 26.23 -18.48 -2.81
N ALA A 339 26.85 -17.94 -1.75
CA ALA A 339 26.59 -18.35 -0.37
C ALA A 339 25.77 -17.26 0.33
N TYR A 340 24.79 -17.65 1.15
CA TYR A 340 23.98 -16.68 1.89
C TYR A 340 23.86 -16.98 3.38
N GLU A 341 23.69 -15.91 4.16
CA GLU A 341 23.16 -15.91 5.51
C GLU A 341 21.97 -14.94 5.57
N ALA A 342 20.82 -15.43 5.99
CA ALA A 342 19.58 -14.68 6.02
C ALA A 342 18.89 -14.77 7.39
N VAL A 343 18.29 -13.66 7.82
CA VAL A 343 17.68 -13.50 9.15
C VAL A 343 16.30 -12.87 9.00
N ARG A 344 15.32 -13.43 9.73
CA ARG A 344 13.99 -12.86 9.89
C ARG A 344 13.55 -12.94 11.35
N THR A 345 13.12 -11.82 11.90
CA THR A 345 12.49 -11.65 13.21
C THR A 345 11.03 -11.22 13.04
N PHE A 346 10.11 -11.81 13.79
CA PHE A 346 8.69 -11.53 13.63
C PHE A 346 7.89 -11.87 14.89
N ASN A 347 6.74 -11.22 15.06
CA ASN A 347 5.80 -11.53 16.12
C ASN A 347 5.00 -12.79 15.79
N GLY A 348 4.71 -13.60 16.80
CA GLY A 348 3.80 -14.74 16.65
C GLY A 348 2.33 -14.31 16.62
N SER A 349 1.90 -13.63 15.55
CA SER A 349 0.50 -13.25 15.34
C SER A 349 -0.21 -14.34 14.56
N PHE A 350 -1.16 -15.04 15.18
CA PHE A 350 -1.87 -16.17 14.57
C PHE A 350 -3.29 -15.78 14.18
N GLU A 351 -3.69 -16.04 12.93
CA GLU A 351 -5.03 -15.72 12.40
C GLU A 351 -6.16 -16.40 13.19
N SER A 352 -5.89 -17.61 13.70
CA SER A 352 -6.80 -18.33 14.59
C SER A 352 -7.11 -17.54 15.86
N CYS A 353 -6.12 -16.86 16.45
CA CYS A 353 -6.31 -16.01 17.63
C CYS A 353 -7.08 -14.72 17.28
N LEU A 354 -6.84 -14.14 16.11
CA LEU A 354 -7.56 -12.95 15.63
C LEU A 354 -9.05 -13.24 15.46
N SER A 355 -9.39 -14.37 14.86
CA SER A 355 -10.77 -14.81 14.67
C SER A 355 -11.53 -14.92 16.00
N GLU A 356 -10.89 -15.47 17.03
CA GLU A 356 -11.48 -15.59 18.37
C GLU A 356 -11.68 -14.23 19.05
N ALA A 357 -10.68 -13.34 18.97
CA ALA A 357 -10.76 -11.99 19.51
C ALA A 357 -11.87 -11.16 18.82
N GLN A 358 -12.05 -11.31 17.50
CA GLN A 358 -13.11 -10.63 16.75
C GLN A 358 -14.51 -11.09 17.18
N VAL A 359 -14.69 -12.41 17.39
CA VAL A 359 -15.96 -12.96 17.92
C VAL A 359 -16.26 -12.37 19.30
N PHE A 360 -15.24 -12.26 20.16
CA PHE A 360 -15.39 -11.63 21.46
C PHE A 360 -15.80 -10.16 21.34
N PHE A 361 -15.09 -9.36 20.53
CA PHE A 361 -15.36 -7.95 20.32
C PHE A 361 -16.81 -7.72 19.85
N ASN A 362 -17.22 -8.42 18.80
CA ASN A 362 -18.59 -8.33 18.25
C ASN A 362 -19.64 -8.69 19.32
N GLY A 363 -19.36 -9.70 20.15
CA GLY A 363 -20.21 -10.09 21.26
C GLY A 363 -20.27 -9.05 22.39
N CYS A 364 -19.15 -8.39 22.70
CA CYS A 364 -19.03 -7.34 23.71
C CYS A 364 -19.87 -6.12 23.31
N VAL A 365 -19.65 -5.60 22.10
CA VAL A 365 -20.42 -4.48 21.53
C VAL A 365 -21.90 -4.85 21.40
N GLY A 366 -22.21 -6.04 20.92
CA GLY A 366 -23.60 -6.52 20.77
C GLY A 366 -24.38 -6.63 22.10
N ARG A 367 -23.68 -6.70 23.24
CA ARG A 367 -24.29 -6.65 24.59
C ARG A 367 -24.37 -5.23 25.17
N GLY A 368 -24.01 -4.21 24.40
CA GLY A 368 -24.01 -2.81 24.82
C GLY A 368 -22.76 -2.40 25.61
N GLY A 369 -21.64 -3.10 25.42
CA GLY A 369 -20.34 -2.70 25.98
C GLY A 369 -19.83 -1.40 25.35
N ASP A 370 -19.00 -0.67 26.10
CA ASP A 370 -18.27 0.49 25.58
C ASP A 370 -17.22 0.04 24.55
N GLN A 371 -17.13 0.74 23.41
CA GLN A 371 -16.32 0.31 22.27
C GLN A 371 -14.83 0.23 22.61
N GLN A 372 -14.27 1.24 23.28
CA GLN A 372 -12.84 1.24 23.65
C GLN A 372 -12.55 0.10 24.63
N THR A 373 -13.40 -0.08 25.64
CA THR A 373 -13.25 -1.18 26.60
C THR A 373 -13.31 -2.54 25.92
N CYS A 374 -14.23 -2.72 24.95
CA CYS A 374 -14.31 -3.96 24.18
C CYS A 374 -13.07 -4.21 23.31
N VAL A 375 -12.48 -3.16 22.73
CA VAL A 375 -11.21 -3.25 21.97
C VAL A 375 -10.08 -3.66 22.91
N ASP A 376 -9.93 -3.00 24.05
CA ASP A 376 -8.86 -3.28 25.03
C ASP A 376 -8.92 -4.74 25.52
N GLU A 377 -10.13 -5.22 25.83
CA GLU A 377 -10.35 -6.61 26.25
C GLU A 377 -10.08 -7.61 25.11
N ALA A 378 -10.49 -7.30 23.87
CA ALA A 378 -10.21 -8.14 22.71
C ALA A 378 -8.70 -8.23 22.41
N ASN A 379 -7.98 -7.10 22.50
CA ASN A 379 -6.54 -7.06 22.33
C ASN A 379 -5.81 -7.86 23.41
N ALA A 380 -6.24 -7.76 24.68
CA ALA A 380 -5.68 -8.57 25.76
C ALA A 380 -5.90 -10.07 25.55
N MET A 381 -7.06 -10.47 25.00
CA MET A 381 -7.34 -11.87 24.63
C MET A 381 -6.45 -12.34 23.47
N LEU A 382 -6.32 -11.52 22.43
CA LEU A 382 -5.45 -11.78 21.28
C LEU A 382 -4.00 -11.98 21.73
N ASP A 383 -3.51 -11.08 22.58
CA ASP A 383 -2.17 -11.12 23.15
C ASP A 383 -1.89 -12.40 23.93
N ALA A 384 -2.86 -12.84 24.76
CA ALA A 384 -2.77 -14.07 25.53
C ALA A 384 -2.75 -15.31 24.63
N CYS A 385 -3.68 -15.38 23.67
CA CYS A 385 -3.76 -16.50 22.72
C CYS A 385 -2.48 -16.64 21.90
N ASN A 386 -1.98 -15.52 21.34
CA ASN A 386 -0.73 -15.51 20.57
C ASN A 386 0.45 -16.01 21.40
N SER A 387 0.57 -15.55 22.64
CA SER A 387 1.64 -15.98 23.55
C SER A 387 1.56 -17.47 23.89
N GLU A 388 0.36 -17.99 24.17
CA GLU A 388 0.16 -19.41 24.47
C GLU A 388 0.45 -20.29 23.26
N ARG A 389 -0.03 -19.90 22.08
CA ARG A 389 0.19 -20.64 20.83
C ARG A 389 1.66 -20.66 20.43
N ALA A 390 2.33 -19.51 20.47
CA ALA A 390 3.77 -19.42 20.20
C ALA A 390 4.58 -20.34 21.13
N ALA A 391 4.24 -20.38 22.43
CA ALA A 391 4.92 -21.22 23.40
C ALA A 391 4.76 -22.73 23.17
N THR A 392 3.79 -23.18 22.37
CA THR A 392 3.67 -24.60 22.00
C THR A 392 4.62 -25.04 20.89
N ALA A 393 5.25 -24.12 20.16
CA ALA A 393 6.18 -24.45 19.09
C ALA A 393 7.43 -25.15 19.63
N VAL A 394 7.68 -26.39 19.21
CA VAL A 394 8.89 -27.15 19.58
C VAL A 394 9.81 -27.42 18.39
N ARG A 395 9.26 -27.41 17.18
CA ARG A 395 9.99 -27.54 15.92
C ARG A 395 9.41 -26.60 14.87
N ALA A 396 10.21 -26.30 13.86
CA ALA A 396 9.80 -25.57 12.68
C ALA A 396 10.41 -26.20 11.42
N SER A 397 9.59 -26.31 10.38
CA SER A 397 10.00 -26.56 9.01
C SER A 397 10.40 -25.22 8.39
N VAL A 398 11.64 -25.10 7.93
CA VAL A 398 12.19 -23.86 7.37
C VAL A 398 12.63 -24.10 5.94
N ALA A 399 12.02 -23.38 4.99
CA ALA A 399 12.48 -23.32 3.61
C ALA A 399 12.83 -21.88 3.23
N VAL A 400 13.74 -21.70 2.28
CA VAL A 400 14.14 -20.38 1.78
C VAL A 400 13.57 -20.19 0.38
N VAL A 401 13.10 -18.98 0.11
CA VAL A 401 12.50 -18.59 -1.16
C VAL A 401 13.35 -17.49 -1.79
N ASP A 402 13.71 -17.68 -3.05
CA ASP A 402 14.37 -16.63 -3.84
C ASP A 402 13.36 -15.58 -4.35
N ARG A 403 13.86 -14.48 -4.91
CA ARG A 403 13.02 -13.42 -5.49
C ARG A 403 12.22 -13.87 -6.71
N THR A 404 12.57 -15.02 -7.28
CA THR A 404 11.85 -15.63 -8.39
C THR A 404 10.73 -16.59 -7.93
N GLY A 405 10.60 -16.79 -6.62
CA GLY A 405 9.60 -17.63 -5.98
C GLY A 405 9.98 -19.11 -5.89
N ARG A 406 11.23 -19.50 -6.19
CA ARG A 406 11.66 -20.90 -6.04
C ARG A 406 11.93 -21.19 -4.57
N VAL A 407 11.41 -22.32 -4.12
CA VAL A 407 11.49 -22.73 -2.71
C VAL A 407 12.51 -23.85 -2.56
N SER A 408 13.37 -23.74 -1.54
CA SER A 408 14.32 -24.79 -1.18
C SER A 408 13.61 -26.04 -0.64
N GLU A 409 14.32 -27.17 -0.58
CA GLU A 409 13.92 -28.24 0.34
C GLU A 409 13.87 -27.70 1.77
N ALA A 410 12.82 -28.07 2.52
CA ALA A 410 12.64 -27.61 3.89
C ALA A 410 13.57 -28.35 4.85
N LEU A 411 14.21 -27.61 5.75
CA LEU A 411 15.02 -28.13 6.84
C LEU A 411 14.24 -28.04 8.16
N GLU A 412 14.18 -29.15 8.88
CA GLU A 412 13.56 -29.19 10.22
C GLU A 412 14.54 -28.68 11.27
N ALA A 413 14.12 -27.68 12.04
CA ALA A 413 14.87 -27.11 13.15
C ALA A 413 14.08 -27.22 14.46
N ALA A 414 14.78 -27.36 15.59
CA ALA A 414 14.17 -27.20 16.90
C ALA A 414 13.89 -25.71 17.15
N VAL A 415 12.78 -25.41 17.84
CA VAL A 415 12.55 -24.07 18.37
C VAL A 415 13.22 -24.00 19.74
N GLU A 416 14.24 -23.15 19.85
CA GLU A 416 15.03 -22.97 21.07
C GLU A 416 14.72 -21.62 21.73
N PRO A 417 14.91 -21.48 23.05
CA PRO A 417 14.89 -20.15 23.67
C PRO A 417 15.99 -19.27 23.05
N THR A 418 15.70 -17.98 22.85
CA THR A 418 16.72 -17.03 22.37
C THR A 418 17.94 -17.03 23.31
N PRO A 419 19.16 -17.20 22.78
CA PRO A 419 20.35 -17.26 23.61
C PRO A 419 20.72 -15.89 24.20
N ASN A 420 21.28 -15.90 25.42
CA ASN A 420 22.01 -14.76 25.94
C ASN A 420 23.37 -14.68 25.24
N VAL A 421 23.74 -13.49 24.75
CA VAL A 421 24.97 -13.25 24.01
C VAL A 421 25.92 -12.31 24.77
N MET A 422 27.20 -12.29 24.42
CA MET A 422 28.22 -11.45 25.04
C MET A 422 28.49 -10.21 24.18
N LEU A 423 29.21 -9.23 24.74
CA LEU A 423 29.66 -8.06 23.98
C LEU A 423 30.46 -8.49 22.73
N GLY A 424 30.13 -7.92 21.58
CA GLY A 424 30.69 -8.23 20.27
C GLY A 424 30.03 -9.39 19.52
N ASP A 425 29.13 -10.14 20.16
CA ASP A 425 28.35 -11.17 19.48
C ASP A 425 27.18 -10.53 18.69
N ALA A 426 26.75 -11.20 17.63
CA ALA A 426 25.61 -10.75 16.84
C ALA A 426 24.31 -10.77 17.66
N CYS A 427 23.45 -9.77 17.43
CA CYS A 427 22.13 -9.64 18.06
C CYS A 427 21.15 -9.00 17.07
N ASP A 428 19.95 -8.70 17.54
CA ASP A 428 18.95 -7.89 16.84
C ASP A 428 18.26 -6.92 17.81
N ASP A 429 17.76 -5.79 17.30
CA ASP A 429 17.09 -4.74 18.09
C ASP A 429 15.86 -5.28 18.85
N ARG A 430 15.22 -6.32 18.31
CA ARG A 430 14.01 -6.94 18.86
C ARG A 430 14.31 -8.06 19.87
N GLY A 431 15.56 -8.53 19.96
CA GLY A 431 15.99 -9.60 20.86
C GLY A 431 15.46 -10.99 20.51
N GLY A 432 15.21 -11.27 19.23
CA GLY A 432 14.84 -12.58 18.72
C GLY A 432 16.02 -13.53 18.49
N LEU A 433 17.15 -13.04 17.97
CA LEU A 433 18.38 -13.78 17.67
C LEU A 433 19.34 -13.88 18.86
N GLY A 434 19.41 -12.83 19.68
CA GLY A 434 20.34 -12.79 20.81
C GLY A 434 19.93 -11.73 21.83
N ILE A 435 19.97 -12.10 23.12
CA ILE A 435 19.66 -11.21 24.23
C ILE A 435 20.96 -10.69 24.82
N CYS A 436 21.16 -9.38 24.73
CA CYS A 436 22.28 -8.70 25.36
C CYS A 436 22.16 -8.69 26.89
N PRO A 437 23.29 -8.59 27.63
CA PRO A 437 23.28 -8.33 29.08
C PRO A 437 22.52 -7.04 29.43
N ASP A 438 21.98 -6.94 30.65
CA ASP A 438 21.13 -5.81 31.08
C ASP A 438 21.78 -4.40 30.93
N GLU A 439 23.11 -4.30 30.98
CA GLU A 439 23.86 -3.04 30.82
C GLU A 439 24.34 -2.80 29.37
N ALA A 440 23.91 -3.64 28.45
CA ALA A 440 24.27 -3.63 27.03
C ALA A 440 23.01 -3.63 26.15
N GLY A 441 23.16 -3.23 24.91
CA GLY A 441 22.10 -3.25 23.92
C GLY A 441 22.61 -3.74 22.57
N CYS A 442 21.69 -3.99 21.66
CA CYS A 442 22.05 -4.29 20.29
C CYS A 442 22.36 -2.99 19.56
N ALA A 443 23.62 -2.81 19.14
CA ALA A 443 24.11 -1.59 18.52
C ALA A 443 24.49 -1.85 17.06
N ARG A 444 24.25 -0.85 16.23
CA ARG A 444 24.83 -0.76 14.89
C ARG A 444 26.26 -0.22 15.00
N GLU A 445 27.21 -0.89 14.36
CA GLU A 445 28.62 -0.45 14.35
C GLU A 445 28.93 0.42 13.12
N ALA A 446 30.19 0.37 12.65
CA ALA A 446 30.64 1.07 11.45
C ALA A 446 29.93 0.56 10.18
N ASP A 447 29.58 -0.73 10.15
CA ASP A 447 28.67 -1.29 9.14
C ASP A 447 27.26 -1.33 9.73
N PRO A 448 26.34 -0.47 9.30
CA PRO A 448 25.01 -0.38 9.89
C PRO A 448 24.11 -1.58 9.55
N THR A 449 24.54 -2.49 8.67
CA THR A 449 23.81 -3.73 8.35
C THR A 449 24.05 -4.85 9.37
N MET A 450 25.08 -4.69 10.21
CA MET A 450 25.45 -5.63 11.25
C MET A 450 25.17 -5.03 12.62
N LEU A 451 24.35 -5.75 13.41
CA LEU A 451 24.13 -5.41 14.80
C LEU A 451 24.89 -6.37 15.71
N VAL A 452 25.58 -5.80 16.69
CA VAL A 452 26.32 -6.55 17.70
C VAL A 452 25.99 -6.03 19.08
N CYS A 453 26.16 -6.90 20.07
CA CYS A 453 25.92 -6.54 21.44
C CYS A 453 27.01 -5.58 21.92
N ALA A 454 26.64 -4.38 22.34
CA ALA A 454 27.58 -3.35 22.74
C ALA A 454 27.15 -2.67 24.05
N GLU A 455 28.12 -2.10 24.76
CA GLU A 455 27.84 -1.28 25.95
C GLU A 455 26.98 -0.08 25.55
N LEU A 456 25.94 0.20 26.34
CA LEU A 456 25.03 1.32 26.08
C LEU A 456 25.80 2.64 26.16
N THR A 457 25.96 3.29 25.00
CA THR A 457 26.62 4.58 24.88
C THR A 457 25.72 5.54 24.11
N ALA A 458 25.69 6.80 24.54
CA ALA A 458 24.85 7.80 23.86
C ALA A 458 25.38 8.11 22.45
N ALA A 459 26.71 8.20 22.30
CA ALA A 459 27.36 8.66 21.08
C ALA A 459 27.12 7.72 19.88
N CYS A 460 27.10 8.30 18.68
CA CYS A 460 27.14 7.54 17.45
C CYS A 460 28.52 6.91 17.22
N PRO A 461 28.62 5.85 16.42
CA PRO A 461 29.91 5.33 15.95
C PRO A 461 30.70 6.40 15.17
N ASP A 462 32.02 6.46 15.36
CA ASP A 462 32.90 7.45 14.71
C ASP A 462 32.84 7.43 13.17
N ALA A 463 32.39 6.31 12.58
CA ALA A 463 32.26 6.15 11.13
C ALA A 463 30.99 6.80 10.57
N TRP A 464 30.01 7.16 11.41
CA TRP A 464 28.75 7.73 10.95
C TRP A 464 28.92 9.22 10.61
N PRO A 465 28.32 9.71 9.51
CA PRO A 465 28.38 11.11 9.10
C PRO A 465 27.41 11.96 9.92
N VAL A 466 27.65 12.07 11.22
CA VAL A 466 26.75 12.78 12.15
C VAL A 466 26.93 14.29 12.03
N VAL A 467 25.83 15.00 11.82
CA VAL A 467 25.79 16.47 11.81
C VAL A 467 25.51 17.00 13.21
N ASP A 468 26.41 17.83 13.74
CA ASP A 468 26.19 18.53 15.02
C ASP A 468 25.33 19.79 14.83
N LEU A 469 24.05 19.71 15.23
CA LEU A 469 23.11 20.83 15.10
C LEU A 469 23.45 21.98 16.05
N ASN A 470 24.12 21.73 17.17
CA ASN A 470 24.49 22.79 18.10
C ASN A 470 25.51 23.77 17.49
N ALA A 471 26.20 23.38 16.41
CA ALA A 471 27.09 24.25 15.66
C ALA A 471 26.36 25.25 14.74
N ALA A 472 25.05 25.07 14.52
CA ALA A 472 24.24 25.84 13.58
C ALA A 472 23.10 26.63 14.28
N GLU A 473 23.37 27.17 15.47
CA GLU A 473 22.42 28.05 16.16
C GLU A 473 22.30 29.42 15.46
N ALA A 474 21.06 29.83 15.15
CA ALA A 474 20.71 31.17 14.73
C ALA A 474 19.37 31.59 15.35
N ASP A 475 19.36 32.72 16.05
CA ASP A 475 18.15 33.35 16.60
C ASP A 475 17.25 32.44 17.46
N GLY A 476 17.86 31.52 18.24
CA GLY A 476 17.14 30.60 19.12
C GLY A 476 16.55 29.37 18.43
N ALA A 477 16.90 29.14 17.17
CA ALA A 477 16.65 27.91 16.42
C ALA A 477 17.98 27.30 15.95
N PHE A 478 18.00 25.99 15.77
CA PHE A 478 19.11 25.25 15.20
C PHE A 478 18.67 24.74 13.84
N VAL A 479 19.27 25.27 12.78
CA VAL A 479 18.80 25.05 11.40
C VAL A 479 19.91 24.40 10.58
N HIS A 480 19.58 23.32 9.88
CA HIS A 480 20.50 22.63 8.99
C HIS A 480 19.84 22.29 7.66
N GLU A 481 20.48 22.70 6.57
CA GLU A 481 20.17 22.25 5.21
C GLU A 481 20.99 20.99 4.91
N GLY A 482 20.31 19.87 4.65
CA GLY A 482 20.93 18.57 4.42
C GLY A 482 20.41 17.88 3.15
N ASP A 483 20.98 16.70 2.86
CA ASP A 483 20.59 15.84 1.75
C ASP A 483 20.82 14.37 2.14
N SER A 484 19.76 13.56 2.12
CA SER A 484 19.83 12.12 2.41
C SER A 484 20.13 11.27 1.17
N THR A 485 20.26 11.88 -0.01
CA THR A 485 20.56 11.18 -1.26
C THR A 485 21.86 10.39 -1.17
N GLY A 486 21.78 9.07 -1.36
CA GLY A 486 22.94 8.17 -1.33
C GLY A 486 23.51 7.93 0.06
N ALA A 487 22.81 8.34 1.12
CA ALA A 487 23.14 7.93 2.48
C ALA A 487 22.94 6.42 2.67
N VAL A 488 23.55 5.87 3.73
CA VAL A 488 23.25 4.51 4.17
C VAL A 488 22.08 4.56 5.15
N ASN A 489 21.30 3.49 5.27
CA ASN A 489 20.31 3.37 6.32
C ASN A 489 21.01 3.08 7.68
N TYR A 490 20.96 4.03 8.62
CA TYR A 490 21.53 3.92 9.96
C TYR A 490 20.52 3.45 11.03
N GLY A 491 19.29 3.12 10.63
CA GLY A 491 18.22 2.64 11.49
C GLY A 491 16.83 3.02 10.97
N THR A 492 15.80 2.40 11.52
CA THR A 492 14.39 2.65 11.17
C THR A 492 13.60 3.03 12.41
N GLY A 493 12.67 3.97 12.29
CA GLY A 493 11.81 4.40 13.39
C GLY A 493 10.63 3.47 13.61
N THR A 494 9.93 3.59 14.75
CA THR A 494 8.71 2.79 14.99
C THR A 494 7.53 3.16 14.09
N CYS A 495 7.51 4.39 13.59
CA CYS A 495 6.51 4.92 12.66
C CYS A 495 6.86 4.69 11.17
N GLY A 496 7.93 3.95 10.86
CA GLY A 496 8.32 3.61 9.49
C GLY A 496 9.74 4.05 9.14
N GLY A 497 9.95 4.33 7.85
CA GLY A 497 11.28 4.58 7.27
C GLY A 497 11.80 3.36 6.52
N GLY A 498 13.13 3.20 6.49
CA GLY A 498 13.79 2.06 5.88
C GLY A 498 14.65 2.41 4.67
N GLY A 499 14.64 3.67 4.25
CA GLY A 499 15.50 4.20 3.20
C GLY A 499 16.85 4.71 3.71
N PRO A 500 17.65 5.32 2.81
CA PRO A 500 18.78 6.17 3.17
C PRO A 500 18.37 7.24 4.19
N ASN A 501 19.11 7.37 5.30
CA ASN A 501 18.79 8.39 6.29
C ASN A 501 20.01 9.20 6.77
N ALA A 502 19.74 10.45 7.12
CA ALA A 502 20.74 11.40 7.61
C ALA A 502 20.66 11.56 9.13
N VAL A 503 21.80 11.49 9.80
CA VAL A 503 21.90 11.45 11.26
C VAL A 503 22.41 12.79 11.79
N HIS A 504 21.69 13.33 12.78
CA HIS A 504 22.02 14.60 13.42
C HIS A 504 22.10 14.42 14.94
N SER A 505 23.03 15.11 15.59
CA SER A 505 23.09 15.21 17.04
C SER A 505 22.62 16.57 17.50
N PHE A 506 21.92 16.59 18.64
CA PHE A 506 21.52 17.80 19.33
C PHE A 506 21.64 17.60 20.84
N VAL A 507 22.29 18.54 21.52
CA VAL A 507 22.37 18.61 22.98
C VAL A 507 21.55 19.81 23.43
N ALA A 508 20.53 19.56 24.25
CA ALA A 508 19.66 20.61 24.75
C ALA A 508 20.46 21.64 25.59
N PRO A 509 20.54 22.92 25.18
CA PRO A 509 21.24 23.94 25.97
C PRO A 509 20.57 24.22 27.32
N GLU A 510 19.25 24.00 27.37
CA GLU A 510 18.39 24.20 28.53
C GLU A 510 17.24 23.20 28.54
N ALA A 511 16.65 22.97 29.72
CA ALA A 511 15.54 22.04 29.87
C ALA A 511 14.26 22.58 29.20
N GLY A 512 13.52 21.73 28.51
CA GLY A 512 12.28 22.10 27.84
C GLY A 512 11.80 21.06 26.84
N THR A 513 10.72 21.40 26.15
CA THR A 513 10.29 20.65 24.96
C THR A 513 10.94 21.27 23.73
N TRP A 514 11.53 20.43 22.90
CA TRP A 514 12.21 20.76 21.67
C TRP A 514 11.42 20.17 20.50
N HIS A 515 10.95 21.05 19.64
CA HIS A 515 10.25 20.71 18.41
C HIS A 515 11.26 20.67 17.27
N ALA A 516 11.38 19.51 16.63
CA ALA A 516 12.15 19.30 15.42
C ALA A 516 11.20 19.11 14.24
N GLU A 517 11.40 19.84 13.16
CA GLU A 517 10.50 19.88 12.00
C GLU A 517 11.31 19.86 10.71
N LEU A 518 10.84 19.10 9.72
CA LEU A 518 11.36 19.08 8.37
C LEU A 518 10.59 20.05 7.46
N SER A 519 11.31 20.71 6.57
CA SER A 519 10.78 21.70 5.64
C SER A 519 11.65 21.78 4.38
N ASP A 520 11.25 22.62 3.42
CA ASP A 520 11.96 22.83 2.14
C ASP A 520 12.25 21.53 1.36
N LEU A 521 11.27 20.63 1.36
CA LEU A 521 11.35 19.34 0.68
C LEU A 521 11.15 19.49 -0.84
N PRO A 522 11.77 18.62 -1.66
CA PRO A 522 11.37 18.39 -3.04
C PRO A 522 9.88 18.11 -3.19
N GLU A 523 9.34 18.39 -4.37
CA GLU A 523 7.93 18.10 -4.69
C GLU A 523 7.64 16.61 -4.50
N GLY A 524 6.60 16.29 -3.71
CA GLY A 524 6.24 14.92 -3.37
C GLY A 524 7.13 14.24 -2.31
N GLY A 525 8.01 14.99 -1.62
CA GLY A 525 8.83 14.43 -0.54
C GLY A 525 8.00 14.05 0.68
N ASP A 526 7.88 12.75 0.94
CA ASP A 526 7.22 12.16 2.12
C ASP A 526 8.29 11.63 3.09
N THR A 527 8.40 12.28 4.24
CA THR A 527 9.51 12.07 5.17
C THR A 527 9.11 11.22 6.37
N VAL A 528 10.11 10.68 7.07
CA VAL A 528 9.97 10.18 8.43
C VAL A 528 11.04 10.83 9.29
N LEU A 529 10.63 11.40 10.43
CA LEU A 529 11.54 11.95 11.44
C LEU A 529 11.40 11.16 12.74
N PHE A 530 12.51 10.58 13.20
CA PHE A 530 12.56 9.91 14.50
C PHE A 530 13.74 10.38 15.35
N ALA A 531 13.52 10.42 16.66
CA ALA A 531 14.47 10.90 17.65
C ALA A 531 14.86 9.76 18.61
N ARG A 532 16.15 9.64 18.94
CA ARG A 532 16.66 8.64 19.89
C ARG A 532 17.52 9.24 20.99
N SER A 533 17.51 8.60 22.14
CA SER A 533 18.38 8.92 23.29
C SER A 533 19.78 8.30 23.16
N LEU A 534 19.91 7.16 22.48
CA LEU A 534 21.17 6.50 22.16
C LEU A 534 21.27 6.33 20.64
N CYS A 535 22.33 6.86 20.03
CA CYS A 535 22.39 6.96 18.57
C CYS A 535 22.44 5.60 17.85
N ALA A 536 23.30 4.69 18.33
CA ALA A 536 23.57 3.43 17.66
C ALA A 536 22.53 2.32 17.94
N PHE A 537 21.56 2.57 18.83
CA PHE A 537 20.68 1.53 19.38
C PHE A 537 19.27 1.71 18.85
N GLY A 538 18.78 0.72 18.10
CA GLY A 538 17.49 0.81 17.40
C GLY A 538 16.28 0.34 18.21
N ALA A 539 16.49 -0.17 19.43
CA ALA A 539 15.39 -0.65 20.26
C ALA A 539 14.43 0.49 20.64
N GLU A 540 13.12 0.19 20.60
CA GLU A 540 12.03 1.13 20.92
C GLU A 540 12.21 1.83 22.28
N ALA A 541 12.80 1.14 23.26
CA ALA A 541 13.11 1.70 24.58
C ALA A 541 14.04 2.94 24.54
N HIS A 542 14.71 3.18 23.42
CA HIS A 542 15.59 4.34 23.21
C HIS A 542 15.00 5.39 22.28
N GLU A 543 13.88 5.11 21.61
CA GLU A 543 13.18 6.06 20.77
C GLU A 543 12.37 7.04 21.62
N LEU A 544 12.59 8.33 21.38
CA LEU A 544 11.98 9.42 22.14
C LEU A 544 10.69 9.90 21.48
N ALA A 545 10.66 9.91 20.15
CA ALA A 545 9.52 10.30 19.33
C ALA A 545 9.74 9.83 17.88
N CYS A 546 8.65 9.62 17.15
CA CYS A 546 8.65 9.28 15.73
C CYS A 546 7.40 9.89 15.09
N ASN A 547 7.56 10.43 13.89
CA ASN A 547 6.46 10.93 13.07
C ASN A 547 6.78 10.77 11.58
N ASP A 548 5.79 10.35 10.80
CA ASP A 548 5.76 10.33 9.35
C ASP A 548 5.14 11.64 8.83
N ASP A 549 3.90 11.97 9.22
CA ASP A 549 3.20 13.14 8.71
C ASP A 549 2.86 14.17 9.79
N ILE A 550 3.11 15.45 9.52
CA ILE A 550 2.63 16.58 10.33
C ILE A 550 1.10 16.68 10.25
N ASP A 551 0.54 16.57 9.04
CA ASP A 551 -0.90 16.66 8.80
C ASP A 551 -1.29 15.95 7.50
N LEU A 552 -1.52 14.65 7.58
CA LEU A 552 -1.95 13.83 6.45
C LEU A 552 -3.25 14.34 5.81
N GLN A 553 -4.19 14.87 6.61
CA GLN A 553 -5.47 15.40 6.10
C GLN A 553 -5.32 16.77 5.43
N GLY A 554 -4.36 17.57 5.90
CA GLY A 554 -3.97 18.85 5.30
C GLY A 554 -2.98 18.72 4.14
N GLY A 555 -2.54 17.51 3.79
CA GLY A 555 -1.58 17.22 2.73
C GLY A 555 -0.13 17.58 3.07
N ASN A 556 0.19 17.80 4.35
CA ASN A 556 1.57 18.03 4.79
C ASN A 556 2.22 16.72 5.22
N VAL A 557 2.90 16.10 4.27
CA VAL A 557 3.65 14.84 4.40
C VAL A 557 5.12 15.05 4.86
N ALA A 558 5.44 16.25 5.36
CA ALA A 558 6.67 16.47 6.09
C ALA A 558 6.50 16.00 7.54
N SER A 559 7.61 15.69 8.23
CA SER A 559 7.57 15.14 9.59
C SER A 559 8.02 16.14 10.66
N ALA A 560 7.42 16.04 11.84
CA ALA A 560 7.86 16.78 13.03
C ALA A 560 7.73 15.96 14.32
N VAL A 561 8.66 16.17 15.26
CA VAL A 561 8.64 15.52 16.58
C VAL A 561 8.83 16.53 17.70
N ASP A 562 8.14 16.31 18.82
CA ASP A 562 8.33 17.07 20.06
C ASP A 562 8.97 16.19 21.12
N VAL A 563 10.16 16.58 21.58
CA VAL A 563 10.96 15.81 22.54
C VAL A 563 11.23 16.64 23.78
N ARG A 564 10.94 16.10 24.97
CA ARG A 564 11.28 16.74 26.24
C ARG A 564 12.68 16.33 26.66
N LEU A 565 13.56 17.32 26.88
CA LEU A 565 14.95 17.13 27.28
C LEU A 565 15.31 18.00 28.49
N GLU A 566 16.22 17.50 29.33
CA GLU A 566 16.90 18.27 30.36
C GLU A 566 18.13 19.00 29.79
N ALA A 567 18.63 20.02 30.51
CA ALA A 567 19.81 20.75 30.08
C ALA A 567 21.05 19.85 30.00
N GLY A 568 21.71 19.81 28.84
CA GLY A 568 22.85 18.96 28.54
C GLY A 568 22.49 17.54 28.10
N GLU A 569 21.21 17.21 27.98
CA GLU A 569 20.75 15.91 27.49
C GLU A 569 20.85 15.84 25.96
N PRO A 570 21.46 14.79 25.39
CA PRO A 570 21.52 14.60 23.94
C PRO A 570 20.25 13.93 23.40
N MET A 571 19.88 14.29 22.18
CA MET A 571 19.05 13.49 21.28
C MET A 571 19.73 13.35 19.92
N TYR A 572 19.36 12.30 19.19
CA TYR A 572 19.81 12.03 17.84
C TYR A 572 18.60 11.99 16.92
N LEU A 573 18.60 12.83 15.89
CA LEU A 573 17.52 12.95 14.92
C LEU A 573 17.91 12.26 13.61
N PHE A 574 17.01 11.43 13.11
CA PHE A 574 17.17 10.70 11.86
C PHE A 574 16.13 11.19 10.87
N VAL A 575 16.61 11.67 9.71
CA VAL A 575 15.78 12.11 8.60
C VAL A 575 15.77 11.00 7.56
N ASP A 576 14.62 10.35 7.40
CA ASP A 576 14.37 9.21 6.53
C ASP A 576 13.18 9.53 5.60
N GLY A 577 12.83 8.60 4.71
CA GLY A 577 11.66 8.64 3.85
C GLY A 577 10.64 7.58 4.20
N TYR A 578 9.35 7.90 4.08
CA TYR A 578 8.29 6.93 4.31
C TYR A 578 8.43 5.74 3.34
N GLN A 579 8.45 4.52 3.89
CA GLN A 579 8.72 3.27 3.17
C GLN A 579 10.00 3.28 2.30
N GLY A 580 10.96 4.16 2.60
CA GLY A 580 12.15 4.37 1.78
C GLY A 580 11.92 5.10 0.45
N GLY A 581 10.73 5.68 0.24
CA GLY A 581 10.35 6.39 -0.97
C GLY A 581 11.00 7.77 -1.14
N PHE A 582 11.56 8.33 -0.07
CA PHE A 582 12.24 9.63 -0.11
C PHE A 582 13.74 9.51 0.17
N ALA A 583 14.53 10.10 -0.73
CA ALA A 583 15.92 10.46 -0.51
C ALA A 583 16.17 11.79 -1.24
N GLY A 584 16.56 12.84 -0.51
CA GLY A 584 16.62 14.18 -1.09
C GLY A 584 17.03 15.25 -0.10
N THR A 585 16.99 16.50 -0.58
CA THR A 585 17.31 17.68 0.20
C THR A 585 16.23 17.99 1.23
N TYR A 586 16.62 18.53 2.38
CA TYR A 586 15.70 18.95 3.44
C TYR A 586 16.28 20.09 4.28
N THR A 587 15.41 20.86 4.92
CA THR A 587 15.75 21.78 6.01
C THR A 587 15.22 21.20 7.33
N LEU A 588 16.13 20.85 8.25
CA LEU A 588 15.80 20.45 9.62
C LEU A 588 15.91 21.65 10.55
N THR A 589 14.81 21.99 11.23
CA THR A 589 14.77 23.06 12.23
C THR A 589 14.44 22.49 13.60
N VAL A 590 15.30 22.75 14.59
CA VAL A 590 15.05 22.42 16.00
C VAL A 590 14.88 23.71 16.81
N ARG A 591 13.75 23.82 17.51
CA ARG A 591 13.40 25.00 18.32
C ARG A 591 12.76 24.60 19.63
N ARG A 592 12.92 25.41 20.66
CA ARG A 592 12.26 25.18 21.96
C ARG A 592 10.79 25.62 21.89
N THR A 593 9.87 24.75 22.28
CA THR A 593 8.42 25.01 22.33
C THR A 593 7.95 24.98 23.79
N GLY A 594 7.76 26.17 24.38
CA GLY A 594 7.23 26.32 25.76
C GLY A 594 8.29 26.28 26.88
N ASN A 595 7.89 26.76 28.06
CA ASN A 595 8.70 26.78 29.30
C ASN A 595 8.38 25.62 30.22
#